data_AF-J7IPP1-F1
#
_entry.id   AF-J7IPP1-F1
#
_cell.length_a   1.000
_cell.length_b   1.000
_cell.length_c   1.000
_cell.angle_alpha   90.00
_cell.angle_beta   90.00
_cell.angle_gamma   90.00
#
_symmetry.space_group_name_H-M   'P 1'
#
loop_
_entity.id
_entity.type
_entity.pdbx_description
1 polymer ?
#
loop_
_entity_poly.entity_id
_entity_poly.type
_entity_poly.pdbx_seq_one_letter_code
_entity_poly.pdbx_strand_id
1 'polypeptide(L)'
;MEFTKIFSQAEVERVHEASLEILENVGMLVRNQKALEIFAKNGCKVDRESMMVKFPREVVEKARETFVPTYTFTAQDPKFDITMPGDRPVVVTGSSAPNIIDPKTGEERRATSDDIANIAYLINELPGFDVFSISTLADDAPEGQFSLSRFYPALKNCKKPVRSNTPNMEDLKAVLELGYLIAGGEEEYRKRPFINHHYCPVVSPLTFDVESTEAVIYLIEQGLPVYGTIVPNAGMTSPLSLMGTLTLGNAEFLGLATLTQMIRPGAPMIYAVLSTVADMRTGAYAPGAIETGMLQMAHTEMARFYNVPSGGYIGLTNAHTNDAQSGYETGMNTTGALLAGADLFNMGGLLGSLMAFDFGKAVIDNEVALMLKRIKKGYEYSEENLCLDLIAEVGPGGSYMDADHTLKNMRTIAVLPKVATREMRRRWEDQGKPDAHARAMKEANKILSKPNKARFSEELDAKIREQFKGLVAGDAKWSL
;
A
#
# COMPACT_ATOMS: atom_id res chain seq x y z
N MET A 1 4.37 -1.65 -22.19
CA MET A 1 2.96 -2.01 -21.93
C MET A 1 2.14 -0.75 -22.09
N GLU A 2 1.27 -0.71 -23.08
CA GLU A 2 0.26 0.35 -23.16
C GLU A 2 -0.76 0.15 -22.05
N PHE A 3 -1.27 1.26 -21.50
CA PHE A 3 -2.24 1.24 -20.42
C PHE A 3 -3.66 1.39 -20.95
N THR A 4 -4.61 0.81 -20.22
CA THR A 4 -6.03 1.06 -20.47
C THR A 4 -6.33 2.54 -20.32
N LYS A 5 -6.91 3.14 -21.36
CA LYS A 5 -7.46 4.50 -21.33
C LYS A 5 -8.95 4.40 -21.06
N ILE A 6 -9.42 5.10 -20.03
CA ILE A 6 -10.85 5.16 -19.66
C ILE A 6 -11.45 6.42 -20.27
N PHE A 7 -10.68 7.50 -20.31
CA PHE A 7 -11.09 8.81 -20.77
C PHE A 7 -10.37 9.21 -22.06
N SER A 8 -11.04 10.01 -22.87
CA SER A 8 -10.39 10.85 -23.87
C SER A 8 -9.57 11.97 -23.20
N GLN A 9 -8.65 12.57 -23.95
CA GLN A 9 -7.85 13.69 -23.44
C GLN A 9 -8.73 14.87 -22.96
N ALA A 10 -9.80 15.19 -23.68
CA ALA A 10 -10.72 16.26 -23.30
C ALA A 10 -11.49 15.95 -22.00
N GLU A 11 -11.79 14.67 -21.74
CA GLU A 11 -12.44 14.25 -20.49
C GLU A 11 -11.47 14.32 -19.30
N VAL A 12 -10.20 13.93 -19.49
CA VAL A 12 -9.15 14.11 -18.47
C VAL A 12 -8.97 15.58 -18.10
N GLU A 13 -8.88 16.45 -19.12
CA GLU A 13 -8.81 17.90 -18.93
C GLU A 13 -10.06 18.43 -18.21
N ARG A 14 -11.25 17.94 -18.57
CA ARG A 14 -12.49 18.35 -17.90
C ARG A 14 -12.50 17.97 -16.42
N VAL A 15 -12.03 16.78 -16.04
CA VAL A 15 -11.92 16.36 -14.64
C VAL A 15 -10.95 17.27 -13.89
N HIS A 16 -9.79 17.57 -14.49
CA HIS A 16 -8.83 18.51 -13.92
C HIS A 16 -9.45 19.91 -13.70
N GLU A 17 -10.10 20.47 -14.72
CA GLU A 17 -10.76 21.77 -14.65
C GLU A 17 -11.87 21.79 -13.58
N ALA A 18 -12.65 20.71 -13.47
CA ALA A 18 -13.70 20.59 -12.46
C ALA A 18 -13.11 20.53 -11.04
N SER A 19 -11.96 19.88 -10.85
CA SER A 19 -11.26 19.89 -9.58
C SER A 19 -10.73 21.28 -9.21
N LEU A 20 -10.23 22.04 -10.18
CA LEU A 20 -9.86 23.45 -9.98
C LEU A 20 -11.08 24.32 -9.63
N GLU A 21 -12.23 24.11 -10.29
CA GLU A 21 -13.48 24.79 -9.97
C GLU A 21 -13.91 24.53 -8.51
N ILE A 22 -13.76 23.29 -8.02
CA ILE A 22 -14.06 22.93 -6.63
C ILE A 22 -13.11 23.68 -5.68
N LEU A 23 -11.80 23.60 -5.90
CA LEU A 23 -10.82 24.23 -5.02
C LEU A 23 -10.93 25.77 -4.99
N GLU A 24 -11.26 26.39 -6.12
CA GLU A 24 -11.41 27.84 -6.25
C GLU A 24 -12.73 28.35 -5.65
N ASN A 25 -13.86 27.68 -5.94
CA ASN A 25 -15.19 28.20 -5.59
C ASN A 25 -15.71 27.66 -4.26
N VAL A 26 -15.43 26.39 -3.96
CA VAL A 26 -15.85 25.73 -2.71
C VAL A 26 -14.74 25.85 -1.67
N GLY A 27 -13.52 25.45 -2.03
CA GLY A 27 -12.37 25.41 -1.12
C GLY A 27 -12.35 24.17 -0.22
N MET A 28 -11.44 24.18 0.74
CA MET A 28 -11.27 23.12 1.75
C MET A 28 -11.28 23.70 3.16
N LEU A 29 -11.84 22.97 4.11
CA LEU A 29 -11.76 23.30 5.53
C LEU A 29 -10.38 22.89 6.06
N VAL A 30 -9.63 23.82 6.64
CA VAL A 30 -8.26 23.55 7.12
C VAL A 30 -8.18 23.83 8.62
N ARG A 31 -8.26 22.77 9.42
CA ARG A 31 -8.28 22.89 10.89
C ARG A 31 -6.90 23.07 11.51
N ASN A 32 -5.84 22.74 10.78
CA ASN A 32 -4.47 22.91 11.24
C ASN A 32 -4.01 24.37 11.04
N GLN A 33 -3.62 25.03 12.13
CA GLN A 33 -3.24 26.45 12.12
C GLN A 33 -1.99 26.73 11.29
N LYS A 34 -0.99 25.84 11.32
CA LYS A 34 0.24 25.97 10.55
C LYS A 34 -0.04 25.84 9.05
N ALA A 35 -0.93 24.92 8.66
CA ALA A 35 -1.38 24.78 7.28
C ALA A 35 -2.09 26.06 6.78
N LEU A 36 -2.97 26.66 7.58
CA LEU A 36 -3.63 27.94 7.25
C LEU A 36 -2.61 29.05 6.95
N GLU A 37 -1.53 29.13 7.74
CA GLU A 37 -0.47 30.12 7.54
C GLU A 37 0.34 29.86 6.27
N ILE A 38 0.68 28.59 6.00
CA ILE A 38 1.36 28.20 4.76
C ILE A 38 0.50 28.59 3.55
N PHE A 39 -0.80 28.28 3.57
CA PHE A 39 -1.71 28.64 2.47
C PHE A 39 -1.83 30.16 2.29
N ALA A 40 -2.05 30.91 3.38
CA ALA A 40 -2.16 32.37 3.31
C ALA A 40 -0.89 33.02 2.74
N LYS A 41 0.29 32.55 3.13
CA LYS A 41 1.57 33.05 2.64
C LYS A 41 1.81 32.77 1.15
N ASN A 42 1.19 31.72 0.61
CA ASN A 42 1.38 31.26 -0.75
C ASN A 42 0.22 31.64 -1.70
N GLY A 43 -0.60 32.63 -1.32
CA GLY A 43 -1.60 33.23 -2.21
C GLY A 43 -2.97 32.56 -2.21
N CYS A 44 -3.22 31.56 -1.36
CA CYS A 44 -4.58 31.07 -1.15
C CYS A 44 -5.42 32.10 -0.38
N LYS A 45 -6.73 32.12 -0.65
CA LYS A 45 -7.68 32.97 0.06
C LYS A 45 -8.12 32.25 1.33
N VAL A 46 -7.67 32.74 2.48
CA VAL A 46 -7.94 32.13 3.79
C VAL A 46 -8.94 32.97 4.56
N ASP A 47 -10.09 32.39 4.88
CA ASP A 47 -11.00 32.91 5.88
C ASP A 47 -10.62 32.30 7.23
N ARG A 48 -10.12 33.14 8.14
CA ARG A 48 -9.64 32.71 9.46
C ARG A 48 -10.78 32.43 10.45
N GLU A 49 -11.98 32.96 10.22
CA GLU A 49 -13.13 32.71 11.09
C GLU A 49 -13.73 31.34 10.79
N SER A 50 -13.99 31.06 9.51
CA SER A 50 -14.53 29.75 9.08
C SER A 50 -13.46 28.67 8.89
N MET A 51 -12.17 29.04 8.93
CA MET A 51 -11.02 28.19 8.59
C MET A 51 -11.08 27.64 7.15
N MET A 52 -11.83 28.28 6.26
CA MET A 52 -11.94 27.89 4.86
C MET A 52 -10.78 28.44 4.05
N VAL A 53 -10.20 27.58 3.21
CA VAL A 53 -9.15 27.94 2.27
C VAL A 53 -9.66 27.70 0.85
N LYS A 54 -9.69 28.77 0.05
CA LYS A 54 -9.93 28.68 -1.40
C LYS A 54 -8.62 28.83 -2.14
N PHE A 55 -8.42 28.00 -3.15
CA PHE A 55 -7.16 27.90 -3.88
C PHE A 55 -7.37 28.53 -5.27
N PRO A 56 -6.80 29.71 -5.55
CA PRO A 56 -6.81 30.26 -6.90
C PRO A 56 -6.16 29.28 -7.89
N ARG A 57 -6.67 29.22 -9.11
CA ARG A 57 -6.20 28.30 -10.15
C ARG A 57 -4.71 28.42 -10.38
N GLU A 58 -4.22 29.66 -10.50
CA GLU A 58 -2.79 29.91 -10.74
C GLU A 58 -1.89 29.39 -9.61
N VAL A 59 -2.40 29.31 -8.37
CA VAL A 59 -1.64 28.77 -7.22
C VAL A 59 -1.48 27.26 -7.34
N VAL A 60 -2.56 26.56 -7.70
CA VAL A 60 -2.54 25.10 -7.90
C VAL A 60 -1.67 24.74 -9.12
N GLU A 61 -1.85 25.45 -10.23
CA GLU A 61 -1.05 25.22 -11.45
C GLU A 61 0.44 25.45 -11.22
N LYS A 62 0.80 26.53 -10.51
CA LYS A 62 2.19 26.79 -10.15
C LYS A 62 2.79 25.70 -9.26
N ALA A 63 2.02 25.13 -8.34
CA ALA A 63 2.48 24.00 -7.53
C ALA A 63 2.75 22.76 -8.39
N ARG A 64 1.87 22.47 -9.37
CA ARG A 64 2.00 21.33 -10.29
C ARG A 64 3.30 21.33 -11.10
N GLU A 65 3.84 22.51 -11.43
CA GLU A 65 5.12 22.64 -12.15
C GLU A 65 6.29 21.96 -11.42
N THR A 66 6.17 21.75 -10.10
CA THR A 66 7.21 21.17 -9.25
C THR A 66 6.98 19.70 -8.89
N PHE A 67 5.94 19.08 -9.45
CA PHE A 67 5.69 17.65 -9.25
C PHE A 67 6.83 16.81 -9.85
N VAL A 68 7.12 15.69 -9.20
CA VAL A 68 8.17 14.76 -9.61
C VAL A 68 7.58 13.38 -9.95
N PRO A 69 8.11 12.69 -10.97
CA PRO A 69 7.51 11.46 -11.49
C PRO A 69 7.87 10.21 -10.70
N THR A 70 8.60 10.33 -9.59
CA THR A 70 9.15 9.17 -8.87
C THR A 70 8.95 9.28 -7.37
N TYR A 71 8.73 8.13 -6.74
CA TYR A 71 8.73 7.98 -5.28
C TYR A 71 9.51 6.72 -4.92
N THR A 72 10.41 6.83 -3.95
CA THR A 72 11.23 5.70 -3.47
C THR A 72 10.85 5.37 -2.04
N PHE A 73 10.51 4.11 -1.79
CA PHE A 73 10.51 3.57 -0.43
C PHE A 73 11.91 3.07 -0.10
N THR A 74 12.47 3.61 0.96
CA THR A 74 13.82 3.29 1.43
C THR A 74 13.77 2.26 2.55
N ALA A 75 14.67 1.30 2.51
CA ALA A 75 14.82 0.25 3.51
C ALA A 75 16.07 0.45 4.38
N GLN A 76 16.16 -0.30 5.49
CA GLN A 76 17.40 -0.36 6.28
C GLN A 76 18.58 -0.88 5.44
N ASP A 77 18.32 -1.88 4.60
CA ASP A 77 19.28 -2.45 3.66
C ASP A 77 18.95 -1.97 2.22
N PRO A 78 19.84 -1.21 1.55
CA PRO A 78 19.60 -0.63 0.21
C PRO A 78 19.17 -1.61 -0.87
N LYS A 79 19.48 -2.90 -0.74
CA LYS A 79 19.05 -3.90 -1.72
C LYS A 79 17.53 -4.11 -1.78
N PHE A 80 16.80 -3.63 -0.78
CA PHE A 80 15.34 -3.69 -0.73
C PHE A 80 14.67 -2.35 -1.05
N ASP A 81 15.43 -1.33 -1.47
CA ASP A 81 14.82 -0.10 -1.97
C ASP A 81 13.95 -0.41 -3.18
N ILE A 82 12.84 0.31 -3.29
CA ILE A 82 11.87 0.11 -4.36
C ILE A 82 11.39 1.48 -4.83
N THR A 83 11.48 1.73 -6.13
CA THR A 83 11.20 3.03 -6.74
C THR A 83 10.08 2.91 -7.76
N MET A 84 9.01 3.66 -7.53
CA MET A 84 7.91 3.80 -8.47
C MET A 84 8.17 4.95 -9.45
N PRO A 85 7.72 4.84 -10.70
CA PRO A 85 6.96 3.73 -11.30
C PRO A 85 7.84 2.57 -11.83
N GLY A 86 9.17 2.67 -11.71
CA GLY A 86 10.13 1.73 -12.31
C GLY A 86 9.90 0.27 -11.92
N ASP A 87 9.64 0.03 -10.64
CA ASP A 87 9.49 -1.31 -10.07
C ASP A 87 8.04 -1.80 -9.95
N ARG A 88 7.09 -1.12 -10.62
CA ARG A 88 5.67 -1.46 -10.50
C ARG A 88 5.35 -2.90 -10.96
N PRO A 89 4.33 -3.56 -10.39
CA PRO A 89 3.54 -3.11 -9.25
C PRO A 89 4.33 -3.28 -7.94
N VAL A 90 4.39 -2.22 -7.14
CA VAL A 90 4.89 -2.24 -5.76
C VAL A 90 3.75 -2.67 -4.86
N VAL A 91 3.88 -3.86 -4.28
CA VAL A 91 2.83 -4.46 -3.47
C VAL A 91 3.13 -4.27 -1.99
N VAL A 92 2.12 -3.80 -1.27
CA VAL A 92 2.20 -3.45 0.13
C VAL A 92 1.13 -4.21 0.91
N THR A 93 1.46 -4.60 2.13
CA THR A 93 0.44 -5.10 3.06
C THR A 93 -0.60 -4.03 3.37
N GLY A 94 -1.78 -4.48 3.76
CA GLY A 94 -2.75 -3.62 4.42
C GLY A 94 -2.21 -3.08 5.75
N SER A 95 -2.89 -2.08 6.31
CA SER A 95 -2.41 -1.33 7.47
C SER A 95 -3.44 -1.29 8.59
N SER A 96 -2.94 -1.28 9.83
CA SER A 96 -3.67 -0.84 11.02
C SER A 96 -4.98 -1.58 11.32
N ALA A 97 -5.09 -2.85 10.92
CA ALA A 97 -6.22 -3.67 11.31
C ALA A 97 -6.26 -3.82 12.84
N PRO A 98 -7.41 -3.58 13.48
CA PRO A 98 -7.55 -3.75 14.92
C PRO A 98 -7.34 -5.20 15.37
N ASN A 99 -7.72 -6.15 14.52
CA ASN A 99 -7.85 -7.55 14.88
C ASN A 99 -6.98 -8.45 14.00
N ILE A 100 -6.87 -9.71 14.42
CA ILE A 100 -6.26 -10.80 13.67
C ILE A 100 -7.17 -12.03 13.77
N ILE A 101 -7.21 -12.83 12.71
CA ILE A 101 -7.73 -14.19 12.77
C ILE A 101 -6.63 -15.05 13.39
N ASP A 102 -6.85 -15.51 14.61
CA ASP A 102 -5.84 -16.27 15.34
C ASP A 102 -5.51 -17.56 14.54
N PRO A 103 -4.24 -17.76 14.15
CA PRO A 103 -3.88 -18.85 13.26
C PRO A 103 -3.99 -20.23 13.92
N LYS A 104 -4.16 -20.30 15.25
CA LYS A 104 -4.39 -21.55 16.01
C LYS A 104 -5.86 -21.90 16.14
N THR A 105 -6.68 -20.91 16.50
CA THR A 105 -8.10 -21.15 16.82
C THR A 105 -9.03 -20.87 15.65
N GLY A 106 -8.62 -20.03 14.70
CA GLY A 106 -9.47 -19.49 13.64
C GLY A 106 -10.42 -18.38 14.10
N GLU A 107 -10.37 -17.99 15.38
CA GLU A 107 -11.23 -16.96 15.96
C GLU A 107 -10.60 -15.57 15.85
N GLU A 108 -11.44 -14.55 15.67
CA GLU A 108 -10.99 -13.17 15.64
C GLU A 108 -10.64 -12.67 17.05
N ARG A 109 -9.48 -12.01 17.19
CA ARG A 109 -9.06 -11.36 18.43
C ARG A 109 -8.29 -10.07 18.18
N ARG A 110 -8.10 -9.27 19.23
CA ARG A 110 -7.20 -8.11 19.20
C ARG A 110 -5.78 -8.55 18.84
N ALA A 111 -5.14 -7.78 17.98
CA ALA A 111 -3.76 -8.01 17.58
C ALA A 111 -2.78 -7.46 18.62
N THR A 112 -1.63 -8.11 18.75
CA THR A 112 -0.56 -7.74 19.68
C THR A 112 0.74 -7.40 18.94
N SER A 113 1.71 -6.88 19.67
CA SER A 113 3.06 -6.62 19.17
C SER A 113 3.79 -7.88 18.69
N ASP A 114 3.49 -9.05 19.30
CA ASP A 114 4.01 -10.35 18.85
C ASP A 114 3.39 -10.76 17.50
N ASP A 115 2.12 -10.43 17.24
CA ASP A 115 1.52 -10.64 15.91
C ASP A 115 2.23 -9.78 14.87
N ILE A 116 2.53 -8.51 15.17
CA ILE A 116 3.28 -7.63 14.28
C ILE A 116 4.65 -8.21 13.97
N ALA A 117 5.36 -8.76 14.95
CA ALA A 117 6.66 -9.40 14.75
C ALA A 117 6.57 -10.64 13.82
N ASN A 118 5.54 -11.47 14.02
CA ASN A 118 5.28 -12.63 13.16
C ASN A 118 4.89 -12.23 11.73
N ILE A 119 4.06 -11.20 11.57
CA ILE A 119 3.68 -10.66 10.26
C ILE A 119 4.92 -10.09 9.57
N ALA A 120 5.71 -9.26 10.25
CA ALA A 120 6.94 -8.69 9.71
C ALA A 120 7.88 -9.77 9.16
N TYR A 121 8.07 -10.85 9.92
CA TYR A 121 8.86 -11.99 9.47
C TYR A 121 8.24 -12.69 8.25
N LEU A 122 6.93 -12.96 8.26
CA LEU A 122 6.25 -13.56 7.11
C LEU A 122 6.45 -12.69 5.84
N ILE A 123 6.18 -11.40 5.94
CA ILE A 123 6.27 -10.46 4.82
C ILE A 123 7.71 -10.31 4.32
N ASN A 124 8.70 -10.39 5.20
CA ASN A 124 10.11 -10.42 4.79
C ASN A 124 10.40 -11.59 3.81
N GLU A 125 9.79 -12.75 4.05
CA GLU A 125 10.03 -13.98 3.28
C GLU A 125 9.10 -14.16 2.06
N LEU A 126 7.98 -13.43 1.99
CA LEU A 126 7.04 -13.49 0.87
C LEU A 126 7.50 -12.59 -0.29
N PRO A 127 7.92 -13.12 -1.46
CA PRO A 127 8.51 -12.34 -2.55
C PRO A 127 7.50 -11.48 -3.33
N GLY A 128 6.21 -11.72 -3.16
CA GLY A 128 5.14 -10.92 -3.74
C GLY A 128 5.09 -9.52 -3.14
N PHE A 129 5.41 -9.37 -1.85
CA PHE A 129 5.39 -8.09 -1.14
C PHE A 129 6.72 -7.34 -1.24
N ASP A 130 6.63 -6.03 -1.48
CA ASP A 130 7.79 -5.14 -1.64
C ASP A 130 7.94 -4.21 -0.44
N VAL A 131 6.84 -3.74 0.16
CA VAL A 131 6.83 -2.86 1.33
C VAL A 131 5.97 -3.49 2.44
N PHE A 132 6.46 -3.41 3.68
CA PHE A 132 5.67 -3.80 4.84
C PHE A 132 4.99 -2.57 5.46
N SER A 133 3.70 -2.41 5.21
CA SER A 133 2.86 -1.54 6.05
C SER A 133 2.52 -2.27 7.33
N ILE A 134 2.74 -1.65 8.49
CA ILE A 134 2.46 -2.31 9.77
C ILE A 134 0.97 -2.66 9.84
N SER A 135 0.69 -3.96 9.70
CA SER A 135 -0.64 -4.43 9.30
C SER A 135 -1.68 -4.42 10.39
N THR A 136 -1.26 -4.42 11.66
CA THR A 136 -2.16 -4.44 12.80
C THR A 136 -1.81 -3.37 13.83
N LEU A 137 -2.75 -3.15 14.76
CA LEU A 137 -2.47 -2.42 16.00
C LEU A 137 -1.78 -3.34 17.03
N ALA A 138 -1.29 -2.75 18.11
CA ALA A 138 -0.70 -3.47 19.24
C ALA A 138 -1.52 -3.17 20.50
N ASP A 139 -2.43 -4.08 20.85
CA ASP A 139 -3.32 -3.93 22.02
C ASP A 139 -2.58 -4.10 23.36
N ASP A 140 -1.43 -4.78 23.32
CA ASP A 140 -0.50 -4.99 24.44
C ASP A 140 0.53 -3.85 24.58
N ALA A 141 0.35 -2.74 23.86
CA ALA A 141 1.28 -1.61 23.93
C ALA A 141 1.32 -1.02 25.36
N PRO A 142 2.51 -0.84 25.95
CA PRO A 142 2.66 -0.09 27.19
C PRO A 142 2.16 1.35 27.03
N GLU A 143 1.73 1.95 28.15
CA GLU A 143 1.32 3.35 28.19
C GLU A 143 2.40 4.27 27.60
N GLY A 144 2.00 5.19 26.73
CA GLY A 144 2.91 6.12 26.04
C GLY A 144 3.80 5.49 24.96
N GLN A 145 3.67 4.19 24.65
CA GLN A 145 4.52 3.49 23.67
C GLN A 145 3.72 2.84 22.55
N PHE A 146 2.58 3.39 22.18
CA PHE A 146 1.69 2.81 21.17
C PHE A 146 2.38 2.63 19.82
N SER A 147 3.01 3.68 19.27
CA SER A 147 3.69 3.57 17.98
C SER A 147 4.99 2.80 18.08
N LEU A 148 5.74 2.93 19.18
CA LEU A 148 6.95 2.13 19.41
C LEU A 148 6.65 0.62 19.44
N SER A 149 5.55 0.22 20.06
CA SER A 149 5.09 -1.18 20.10
C SER A 149 4.66 -1.73 18.74
N ARG A 150 4.53 -0.87 17.73
CA ARG A 150 4.25 -1.22 16.34
C ARG A 150 5.53 -1.20 15.50
N PHE A 151 6.26 -0.08 15.52
CA PHE A 151 7.45 0.11 14.69
C PHE A 151 8.63 -0.77 15.12
N TYR A 152 8.83 -0.99 16.43
CA TYR A 152 9.91 -1.82 16.92
C TYR A 152 9.85 -3.27 16.43
N PRO A 153 8.75 -4.04 16.67
CA PRO A 153 8.64 -5.39 16.12
C PRO A 153 8.73 -5.43 14.60
N ALA A 154 8.19 -4.42 13.90
CA ALA A 154 8.22 -4.36 12.45
C ALA A 154 9.65 -4.21 11.90
N LEU A 155 10.39 -3.20 12.36
CA LEU A 155 11.75 -2.90 11.91
C LEU A 155 12.74 -3.99 12.35
N LYS A 156 12.51 -4.59 13.52
CA LYS A 156 13.33 -5.69 14.04
C LYS A 156 13.23 -6.94 13.19
N ASN A 157 12.09 -7.23 12.56
CA ASN A 157 11.83 -8.52 11.91
C ASN A 157 11.65 -8.44 10.39
N CYS A 158 11.78 -7.26 9.77
CA CYS A 158 11.64 -7.07 8.32
C CYS A 158 12.73 -6.17 7.76
N LYS A 159 13.42 -6.63 6.72
CA LYS A 159 14.48 -5.86 6.03
C LYS A 159 13.97 -5.04 4.85
N LYS A 160 12.75 -5.31 4.38
CA LYS A 160 12.07 -4.51 3.35
C LYS A 160 11.70 -3.13 3.90
N PRO A 161 11.38 -2.13 3.05
CA PRO A 161 10.88 -0.85 3.54
C PRO A 161 9.69 -1.05 4.46
N VAL A 162 9.73 -0.40 5.63
CA VAL A 162 8.64 -0.41 6.61
C VAL A 162 7.94 0.93 6.56
N ARG A 163 6.61 0.90 6.48
CA ARG A 163 5.76 2.10 6.54
C ARG A 163 4.67 2.00 7.60
N SER A 164 4.30 3.13 8.20
CA SER A 164 3.09 3.25 9.02
C SER A 164 2.79 4.73 9.31
N ASN A 165 1.81 4.96 10.19
CA ASN A 165 1.45 6.26 10.76
C ASN A 165 1.68 6.28 12.27
N THR A 166 1.64 7.49 12.83
CA THR A 166 1.57 7.72 14.28
C THR A 166 0.34 8.56 14.61
N PRO A 167 -0.26 8.43 15.81
CA PRO A 167 -1.47 9.17 16.15
C PRO A 167 -1.22 10.66 16.45
N ASN A 168 0.01 11.03 16.81
CA ASN A 168 0.38 12.39 17.21
C ASN A 168 1.88 12.65 17.00
N MET A 169 2.31 13.88 17.30
CA MET A 169 3.70 14.33 17.15
C MET A 169 4.68 13.76 18.19
N GLU A 170 4.20 13.38 19.39
CA GLU A 170 5.04 12.76 20.41
C GLU A 170 5.45 11.36 19.97
N ASP A 171 4.48 10.54 19.56
CA ASP A 171 4.71 9.23 18.96
C ASP A 171 5.59 9.33 17.71
N LEU A 172 5.39 10.33 16.85
CA LEU A 172 6.23 10.53 15.67
C LEU A 172 7.69 10.75 16.05
N LYS A 173 7.96 11.63 17.01
CA LYS A 173 9.32 11.91 17.49
C LYS A 173 9.94 10.67 18.15
N ALA A 174 9.18 9.90 18.91
CA ALA A 174 9.65 8.65 19.50
C ALA A 174 10.04 7.60 18.43
N VAL A 175 9.25 7.48 17.36
CA VAL A 175 9.57 6.61 16.22
C VAL A 175 10.80 7.09 15.45
N LEU A 176 11.00 8.40 15.30
CA LEU A 176 12.22 8.94 14.70
C LEU A 176 13.45 8.67 15.56
N GLU A 177 13.35 8.82 16.88
CA GLU A 177 14.42 8.47 17.82
C GLU A 177 14.79 6.98 17.73
N LEU A 178 13.79 6.10 17.59
CA LEU A 178 14.02 4.68 17.30
C LEU A 178 14.80 4.50 15.98
N GLY A 179 14.41 5.23 14.93
CA GLY A 179 15.14 5.24 13.66
C GLY A 179 16.58 5.70 13.79
N TYR A 180 16.83 6.74 14.58
CA TYR A 180 18.17 7.27 14.85
C TYR A 180 19.04 6.22 15.55
N LEU A 181 18.51 5.54 16.57
CA LEU A 181 19.23 4.48 17.27
C LEU A 181 19.60 3.32 16.36
N ILE A 182 18.68 2.90 15.48
CA ILE A 182 18.91 1.84 14.48
C ILE A 182 19.98 2.27 13.47
N ALA A 183 19.96 3.51 13.01
CA ALA A 183 20.95 4.05 12.07
C ALA A 183 22.34 4.29 12.70
N GLY A 184 22.44 4.33 14.03
CA GLY A 184 23.66 4.70 14.75
C GLY A 184 23.77 6.19 15.10
N GLY A 185 22.73 6.98 14.83
CA GLY A 185 22.61 8.40 15.16
C GLY A 185 21.70 9.14 14.20
N GLU A 186 21.28 10.36 14.57
CA GLU A 186 20.43 11.21 13.72
C GLU A 186 21.13 11.56 12.39
N GLU A 187 22.43 11.86 12.41
CA GLU A 187 23.18 12.21 11.21
C GLU A 187 23.18 11.06 10.18
N GLU A 188 23.43 9.83 10.64
CA GLU A 188 23.40 8.63 9.79
C GLU A 188 21.99 8.35 9.27
N TYR A 189 20.97 8.52 10.13
CA TYR A 189 19.59 8.38 9.70
C TYR A 189 19.22 9.40 8.62
N ARG A 190 19.65 10.66 8.75
CA ARG A 190 19.36 11.70 7.75
C ARG A 190 20.03 11.44 6.40
N LYS A 191 21.17 10.74 6.36
CA LYS A 191 21.78 10.27 5.11
C LYS A 191 20.91 9.22 4.42
N ARG A 192 20.13 8.45 5.19
CA ARG A 192 19.27 7.38 4.67
C ARG A 192 18.04 7.13 5.56
N PRO A 193 17.00 7.96 5.49
CA PRO A 193 15.79 7.73 6.26
C PRO A 193 15.10 6.47 5.74
N PHE A 194 14.94 5.44 6.56
CA PHE A 194 14.34 4.15 6.15
C PHE A 194 12.97 3.87 6.80
N ILE A 195 12.51 4.75 7.68
CA ILE A 195 11.14 4.69 8.18
C ILE A 195 10.31 5.54 7.22
N ASN A 196 9.34 4.89 6.57
CA ASN A 196 8.46 5.53 5.61
C ASN A 196 7.14 5.89 6.29
N HIS A 197 6.59 7.06 5.98
CA HIS A 197 5.38 7.52 6.64
C HIS A 197 4.21 7.61 5.66
N HIS A 198 3.04 7.25 6.15
CA HIS A 198 1.78 7.35 5.42
C HIS A 198 0.73 7.97 6.34
N TYR A 199 -0.02 8.95 5.85
CA TYR A 199 -1.11 9.58 6.59
C TYR A 199 -2.34 9.79 5.71
N CYS A 200 -3.50 10.05 6.31
CA CYS A 200 -4.70 10.48 5.60
C CYS A 200 -5.05 11.92 6.01
N PRO A 201 -4.19 12.92 5.69
CA PRO A 201 -4.35 14.29 6.18
C PRO A 201 -5.59 15.00 5.63
N VAL A 202 -6.13 14.51 4.52
CA VAL A 202 -7.39 15.01 3.94
C VAL A 202 -8.48 13.97 4.21
N VAL A 203 -9.44 14.38 5.03
CA VAL A 203 -10.67 13.66 5.32
C VAL A 203 -11.74 14.15 4.35
N SER A 204 -12.25 13.25 3.52
CA SER A 204 -13.33 13.59 2.60
C SER A 204 -14.64 13.83 3.37
N PRO A 205 -15.46 14.82 2.99
CA PRO A 205 -15.21 15.78 1.91
C PRO A 205 -14.36 16.99 2.34
N LEU A 206 -13.36 17.32 1.52
CA LEU A 206 -12.66 18.61 1.43
C LEU A 206 -12.15 19.18 2.76
N THR A 207 -11.66 18.33 3.67
CA THR A 207 -11.22 18.78 5.00
C THR A 207 -9.81 18.29 5.32
N PHE A 208 -8.91 19.18 5.70
CA PHE A 208 -7.66 18.79 6.35
C PHE A 208 -7.90 18.56 7.85
N ASP A 209 -7.49 17.39 8.35
CA ASP A 209 -7.48 17.11 9.79
C ASP A 209 -6.34 17.90 10.49
N VAL A 210 -6.26 17.81 11.83
CA VAL A 210 -5.26 18.56 12.59
C VAL A 210 -3.96 17.76 12.72
N GLU A 211 -4.04 16.56 13.27
CA GLU A 211 -2.90 15.76 13.72
C GLU A 211 -2.07 15.16 12.56
N SER A 212 -2.74 14.56 11.57
CA SER A 212 -2.07 14.02 10.39
C SER A 212 -1.49 15.15 9.55
N THR A 213 -2.19 16.27 9.42
CA THR A 213 -1.69 17.44 8.70
C THR A 213 -0.42 17.99 9.36
N GLU A 214 -0.40 18.08 10.68
CA GLU A 214 0.80 18.49 11.44
C GLU A 214 1.98 17.55 11.17
N ALA A 215 1.76 16.23 11.24
CA ALA A 215 2.80 15.24 10.99
C ALA A 215 3.32 15.31 9.55
N VAL A 216 2.44 15.44 8.56
CA VAL A 216 2.81 15.58 7.14
C VAL A 216 3.63 16.85 6.93
N ILE A 217 3.22 17.99 7.48
CA ILE A 217 3.98 19.24 7.40
C ILE A 217 5.38 19.05 7.98
N TYR A 218 5.47 18.50 9.19
CA TYR A 218 6.75 18.29 9.87
C TYR A 218 7.68 17.38 9.04
N LEU A 219 7.18 16.23 8.56
CA LEU A 219 7.99 15.29 7.78
C LEU A 219 8.51 15.90 6.48
N ILE A 220 7.67 16.67 5.77
CA ILE A 220 8.09 17.37 4.55
C ILE A 220 9.14 18.43 4.90
N GLU A 221 8.94 19.25 5.92
CA GLU A 221 9.93 20.24 6.37
C GLU A 221 11.27 19.59 6.74
N GLN A 222 11.25 18.39 7.31
CA GLN A 222 12.46 17.64 7.67
C GLN A 222 13.11 16.86 6.51
N GLY A 223 12.40 16.67 5.40
CA GLY A 223 12.88 15.82 4.29
C GLY A 223 12.84 14.34 4.56
N LEU A 224 11.87 13.94 5.35
CA LEU A 224 11.60 12.57 5.67
C LEU A 224 10.53 12.01 4.72
N PRO A 225 10.60 10.72 4.34
CA PRO A 225 9.66 10.12 3.41
C PRO A 225 8.24 10.13 3.97
N VAL A 226 7.32 10.79 3.27
CA VAL A 226 5.90 10.78 3.60
C VAL A 226 5.05 10.89 2.34
N TYR A 227 3.89 10.25 2.34
CA TYR A 227 2.84 10.52 1.37
C TYR A 227 1.47 10.50 2.06
N GLY A 228 0.51 11.26 1.53
CA GLY A 228 -0.86 11.25 2.02
C GLY A 228 -1.78 10.42 1.14
N THR A 229 -2.92 9.98 1.69
CA THR A 229 -3.97 9.27 0.94
C THR A 229 -5.32 9.97 1.11
N ILE A 230 -6.07 9.99 0.02
CA ILE A 230 -7.42 10.56 -0.07
C ILE A 230 -8.45 9.42 -0.04
N VAL A 231 -9.54 9.57 0.71
CA VAL A 231 -10.46 8.45 1.01
C VAL A 231 -11.93 8.83 0.75
N PRO A 232 -12.32 9.15 -0.51
CA PRO A 232 -13.69 9.51 -0.81
C PRO A 232 -14.56 8.25 -0.87
N ASN A 233 -15.71 8.28 -0.19
CA ASN A 233 -16.66 7.18 -0.16
C ASN A 233 -17.97 7.61 -0.83
N ALA A 234 -18.25 7.06 -2.02
CA ALA A 234 -19.41 7.42 -2.83
C ALA A 234 -20.71 7.14 -2.07
N GLY A 235 -21.56 8.16 -1.97
CA GLY A 235 -22.82 8.11 -1.22
C GLY A 235 -22.71 8.44 0.26
N MET A 236 -21.50 8.63 0.79
CA MET A 236 -21.26 8.99 2.19
C MET A 236 -20.47 10.30 2.30
N THR A 237 -19.20 10.28 1.90
CA THR A 237 -18.28 11.44 1.97
C THR A 237 -17.98 12.03 0.60
N SER A 238 -18.60 11.51 -0.44
CA SER A 238 -18.58 12.04 -1.81
C SER A 238 -19.91 11.75 -2.51
N PRO A 239 -20.25 12.43 -3.63
CA PRO A 239 -21.49 12.16 -4.35
C PRO A 239 -21.61 10.69 -4.78
N LEU A 240 -22.82 10.12 -4.79
CA LEU A 240 -23.08 8.77 -5.32
C LEU A 240 -23.07 8.77 -6.86
N SER A 241 -21.90 9.11 -7.41
CA SER A 241 -21.55 9.11 -8.82
C SER A 241 -20.05 8.85 -8.90
N LEU A 242 -19.63 7.90 -9.74
CA LEU A 242 -18.21 7.58 -9.88
C LEU A 242 -17.40 8.79 -10.39
N MET A 243 -17.97 9.55 -11.34
CA MET A 243 -17.33 10.78 -11.82
C MET A 243 -17.29 11.87 -10.75
N GLY A 244 -18.33 11.98 -9.92
CA GLY A 244 -18.35 12.92 -8.79
C GLY A 244 -17.31 12.58 -7.73
N THR A 245 -17.18 11.28 -7.43
CA THR A 245 -16.18 10.72 -6.50
C THR A 245 -14.76 10.95 -7.02
N LEU A 246 -14.51 10.66 -8.30
CA LEU A 246 -13.24 10.93 -8.98
C LEU A 246 -12.88 12.42 -8.89
N THR A 247 -13.81 13.30 -9.26
CA THR A 247 -13.56 14.75 -9.33
C THR A 247 -13.29 15.34 -7.95
N LEU A 248 -14.03 14.91 -6.93
CA LEU A 248 -13.81 15.31 -5.53
C LEU A 248 -12.47 14.81 -5.02
N GLY A 249 -12.19 13.51 -5.16
CA GLY A 249 -10.92 12.91 -4.73
C GLY A 249 -9.72 13.53 -5.45
N ASN A 250 -9.89 13.93 -6.71
CA ASN A 250 -8.87 14.64 -7.47
C ASN A 250 -8.65 16.07 -6.97
N ALA A 251 -9.70 16.79 -6.57
CA ALA A 251 -9.58 18.10 -5.93
C ALA A 251 -8.85 18.00 -4.58
N GLU A 252 -9.21 17.01 -3.76
CA GLU A 252 -8.57 16.73 -2.48
C GLU A 252 -7.08 16.37 -2.63
N PHE A 253 -6.74 15.55 -3.63
CA PHE A 253 -5.35 15.27 -4.00
C PHE A 253 -4.60 16.56 -4.37
N LEU A 254 -5.16 17.39 -5.25
CA LEU A 254 -4.53 18.64 -5.67
C LEU A 254 -4.35 19.62 -4.49
N GLY A 255 -5.29 19.67 -3.55
CA GLY A 255 -5.16 20.47 -2.32
C GLY A 255 -3.98 20.02 -1.46
N LEU A 256 -3.85 18.71 -1.21
CA LEU A 256 -2.72 18.14 -0.48
C LEU A 256 -1.40 18.30 -1.23
N ALA A 257 -1.39 18.07 -2.54
CA ALA A 257 -0.22 18.21 -3.38
C ALA A 257 0.27 19.66 -3.40
N THR A 258 -0.66 20.62 -3.47
CA THR A 258 -0.37 22.05 -3.39
C THR A 258 0.29 22.41 -2.05
N LEU A 259 -0.28 21.94 -0.92
CA LEU A 259 0.35 22.13 0.40
C LEU A 259 1.76 21.56 0.44
N THR A 260 1.94 20.34 -0.08
CA THR A 260 3.23 19.65 -0.11
C THR A 260 4.29 20.46 -0.84
N GLN A 261 3.96 20.96 -2.04
CA GLN A 261 4.90 21.77 -2.84
C GLN A 261 5.13 23.18 -2.29
N MET A 262 4.17 23.76 -1.55
CA MET A 262 4.37 25.03 -0.83
C MET A 262 5.37 24.90 0.32
N ILE A 263 5.45 23.74 0.96
CA ILE A 263 6.42 23.47 2.04
C ILE A 263 7.79 23.20 1.44
N ARG A 264 7.85 22.32 0.44
CA ARG A 264 9.08 22.01 -0.29
C ARG A 264 8.78 21.70 -1.76
N PRO A 265 9.10 22.62 -2.67
CA PRO A 265 9.08 22.35 -4.11
C PRO A 265 9.93 21.13 -4.47
N GLY A 266 9.37 20.23 -5.29
CA GLY A 266 10.02 18.97 -5.67
C GLY A 266 9.87 17.84 -4.65
N ALA A 267 9.12 18.04 -3.56
CA ALA A 267 8.87 16.96 -2.60
C ALA A 267 8.12 15.80 -3.30
N PRO A 268 8.62 14.56 -3.19
CA PRO A 268 8.00 13.42 -3.84
C PRO A 268 6.65 13.09 -3.19
N MET A 269 5.69 12.69 -4.02
CA MET A 269 4.33 12.35 -3.61
C MET A 269 3.80 11.20 -4.43
N ILE A 270 2.74 10.59 -3.93
CA ILE A 270 1.99 9.54 -4.62
C ILE A 270 0.57 10.07 -4.76
N TYR A 271 -0.01 9.96 -5.95
CA TYR A 271 -1.45 10.06 -6.12
C TYR A 271 -2.06 8.80 -5.51
N ALA A 272 -2.25 8.83 -4.18
CA ALA A 272 -2.72 7.70 -3.39
C ALA A 272 -4.18 7.90 -2.99
N VAL A 273 -5.03 6.94 -3.35
CA VAL A 273 -6.46 6.98 -3.03
C VAL A 273 -6.96 5.68 -2.39
N LEU A 274 -8.08 5.77 -1.69
CA LEU A 274 -8.91 4.67 -1.24
C LEU A 274 -10.37 5.02 -1.57
N SER A 275 -10.64 5.20 -2.85
CA SER A 275 -11.96 5.56 -3.33
C SER A 275 -12.87 4.35 -3.28
N THR A 276 -13.98 4.45 -2.54
CA THR A 276 -14.94 3.35 -2.36
C THR A 276 -16.36 3.75 -2.69
N VAL A 277 -17.26 2.78 -2.64
CA VAL A 277 -18.70 2.99 -2.69
C VAL A 277 -19.32 2.41 -1.40
N ALA A 278 -20.33 3.08 -0.86
CA ALA A 278 -21.10 2.53 0.25
C ALA A 278 -22.18 1.57 -0.27
N ASP A 279 -22.39 0.46 0.43
CA ASP A 279 -23.55 -0.39 0.19
C ASP A 279 -24.79 0.30 0.75
N MET A 280 -25.57 0.95 -0.12
CA MET A 280 -26.73 1.75 0.28
C MET A 280 -27.85 0.94 0.93
N ARG A 281 -27.82 -0.40 0.89
CA ARG A 281 -28.80 -1.24 1.59
C ARG A 281 -28.53 -1.31 3.09
N THR A 282 -27.25 -1.21 3.48
CA THR A 282 -26.78 -1.42 4.84
C THR A 282 -26.00 -0.23 5.41
N GLY A 283 -25.59 0.71 4.56
CA GLY A 283 -24.64 1.77 4.88
C GLY A 283 -23.19 1.26 5.01
N ALA A 284 -22.92 0.00 4.68
CA ALA A 284 -21.62 -0.61 4.91
C ALA A 284 -20.55 -0.07 3.96
N TYR A 285 -19.32 -0.02 4.47
CA TYR A 285 -18.13 0.26 3.68
C TYR A 285 -17.81 -0.94 2.77
N ALA A 286 -17.72 -0.74 1.45
CA ALA A 286 -17.53 -1.82 0.47
C ALA A 286 -16.19 -1.70 -0.30
N PRO A 287 -15.05 -1.97 0.36
CA PRO A 287 -13.74 -1.84 -0.29
C PRO A 287 -13.45 -2.92 -1.34
N GLY A 288 -14.19 -4.04 -1.31
CA GLY A 288 -14.09 -5.11 -2.31
C GLY A 288 -14.95 -4.92 -3.56
N ALA A 289 -15.81 -3.90 -3.57
CA ALA A 289 -16.71 -3.63 -4.70
C ALA A 289 -15.92 -3.35 -6.00
N ILE A 290 -16.46 -3.72 -7.16
CA ILE A 290 -15.76 -3.55 -8.45
C ILE A 290 -15.59 -2.07 -8.83
N GLU A 291 -16.48 -1.22 -8.32
CA GLU A 291 -16.42 0.22 -8.46
C GLU A 291 -15.14 0.81 -7.84
N THR A 292 -14.56 0.17 -6.82
CA THR A 292 -13.28 0.61 -6.25
C THR A 292 -12.14 0.43 -7.25
N GLY A 293 -12.12 -0.69 -7.98
CA GLY A 293 -11.24 -0.92 -9.13
C GLY A 293 -11.45 0.10 -10.24
N MET A 294 -12.69 0.35 -10.62
CA MET A 294 -13.00 1.35 -11.66
C MET A 294 -12.54 2.76 -11.26
N LEU A 295 -12.78 3.17 -10.01
CA LEU A 295 -12.32 4.45 -9.48
C LEU A 295 -10.79 4.51 -9.44
N GLN A 296 -10.11 3.46 -8.98
CA GLN A 296 -8.64 3.41 -8.97
C GLN A 296 -8.08 3.56 -10.39
N MET A 297 -8.67 2.89 -11.38
CA MET A 297 -8.25 3.02 -12.77
C MET A 297 -8.40 4.48 -13.26
N ALA A 298 -9.51 5.14 -12.94
CA ALA A 298 -9.76 6.54 -13.30
C ALA A 298 -8.79 7.52 -12.60
N HIS A 299 -8.55 7.34 -11.30
CA HIS A 299 -7.54 8.10 -10.56
C HIS A 299 -6.13 7.87 -11.11
N THR A 300 -5.82 6.66 -11.57
CA THR A 300 -4.54 6.33 -12.20
C THR A 300 -4.33 7.10 -13.51
N GLU A 301 -5.40 7.30 -14.29
CA GLU A 301 -5.33 8.13 -15.48
C GLU A 301 -5.06 9.61 -15.15
N MET A 302 -5.68 10.13 -14.09
CA MET A 302 -5.37 11.46 -13.58
C MET A 302 -3.92 11.57 -13.07
N ALA A 303 -3.41 10.59 -12.35
CA ALA A 303 -2.03 10.57 -11.87
C ALA A 303 -1.01 10.66 -13.03
N ARG A 304 -1.27 9.96 -14.14
CA ARG A 304 -0.45 10.10 -15.37
C ARG A 304 -0.53 11.49 -15.97
N PHE A 305 -1.72 12.10 -16.00
CA PHE A 305 -1.89 13.48 -16.45
C PHE A 305 -1.06 14.47 -15.62
N TYR A 306 -0.90 14.21 -14.32
CA TYR A 306 -0.03 15.01 -13.44
C TYR A 306 1.42 14.56 -13.42
N ASN A 307 1.79 13.50 -14.14
CA ASN A 307 3.12 12.91 -14.16
C ASN A 307 3.66 12.59 -12.75
N VAL A 308 2.85 11.91 -11.93
CA VAL A 308 3.22 11.42 -10.58
C VAL A 308 2.88 9.93 -10.44
N PRO A 309 3.57 9.18 -9.55
CA PRO A 309 3.22 7.80 -9.26
C PRO A 309 1.79 7.66 -8.76
N SER A 310 1.11 6.59 -9.16
CA SER A 310 -0.27 6.30 -8.77
C SER A 310 -0.38 5.08 -7.87
N GLY A 311 -1.35 5.09 -6.96
CA GLY A 311 -1.81 3.85 -6.36
C GLY A 311 -2.70 4.10 -5.17
N GLY A 312 -2.59 3.25 -4.17
CA GLY A 312 -3.37 3.38 -2.95
C GLY A 312 -3.92 2.05 -2.48
N TYR A 313 -5.04 2.09 -1.78
CA TYR A 313 -5.69 0.89 -1.25
C TYR A 313 -6.58 0.29 -2.33
N ILE A 314 -6.18 -0.88 -2.81
CA ILE A 314 -6.87 -1.63 -3.86
C ILE A 314 -6.63 -3.11 -3.62
N GLY A 315 -7.54 -3.98 -4.04
CA GLY A 315 -7.44 -5.42 -3.75
C GLY A 315 -7.83 -5.79 -2.32
N LEU A 316 -8.67 -4.97 -1.71
CA LEU A 316 -9.30 -5.25 -0.43
C LEU A 316 -10.54 -6.11 -0.63
N THR A 317 -11.05 -6.67 0.45
CA THR A 317 -12.21 -7.57 0.38
C THR A 317 -13.16 -7.35 1.56
N ASN A 318 -14.45 -7.49 1.28
CA ASN A 318 -15.52 -7.54 2.27
C ASN A 318 -15.66 -8.94 2.88
N ALA A 319 -15.04 -9.97 2.29
CA ALA A 319 -15.13 -11.34 2.76
C ALA A 319 -14.56 -11.51 4.18
N HIS A 320 -15.21 -12.35 4.98
CA HIS A 320 -14.76 -12.69 6.33
C HIS A 320 -13.81 -13.90 6.38
N THR A 321 -13.68 -14.61 5.26
CA THR A 321 -12.82 -15.80 5.14
C THR A 321 -12.15 -15.83 3.76
N ASN A 322 -11.20 -16.74 3.57
CA ASN A 322 -10.52 -16.92 2.29
C ASN A 322 -11.30 -17.83 1.34
N ASP A 323 -12.48 -17.35 0.94
CA ASP A 323 -13.39 -18.03 0.03
C ASP A 323 -13.31 -17.47 -1.41
N ALA A 324 -14.30 -17.81 -2.24
CA ALA A 324 -14.39 -17.30 -3.60
C ALA A 324 -14.50 -15.77 -3.64
N GLN A 325 -15.23 -15.15 -2.70
CA GLN A 325 -15.38 -13.69 -2.59
C GLN A 325 -14.05 -13.00 -2.36
N SER A 326 -13.29 -13.48 -1.36
CA SER A 326 -11.96 -12.97 -1.07
C SER A 326 -11.06 -12.98 -2.32
N GLY A 327 -11.12 -14.07 -3.08
CA GLY A 327 -10.36 -14.24 -4.32
C GLY A 327 -10.76 -13.29 -5.44
N TYR A 328 -12.04 -13.21 -5.81
CA TYR A 328 -12.46 -12.39 -6.95
C TYR A 328 -12.40 -10.90 -6.66
N GLU A 329 -12.75 -10.45 -5.45
CA GLU A 329 -12.69 -9.02 -5.09
C GLU A 329 -11.24 -8.52 -5.11
N THR A 330 -10.32 -9.31 -4.54
CA THR A 330 -8.89 -8.98 -4.57
C THR A 330 -8.33 -9.01 -6.00
N GLY A 331 -8.59 -10.10 -6.74
CA GLY A 331 -7.98 -10.34 -8.04
C GLY A 331 -8.49 -9.41 -9.15
N MET A 332 -9.79 -9.15 -9.21
CA MET A 332 -10.38 -8.30 -10.26
C MET A 332 -9.94 -6.85 -10.11
N ASN A 333 -10.06 -6.29 -8.90
CA ASN A 333 -9.70 -4.90 -8.61
C ASN A 333 -8.22 -4.62 -8.90
N THR A 334 -7.33 -5.49 -8.43
CA THR A 334 -5.88 -5.31 -8.63
C THR A 334 -5.46 -5.50 -10.09
N THR A 335 -6.08 -6.44 -10.81
CA THR A 335 -5.81 -6.61 -12.25
C THR A 335 -6.25 -5.38 -13.04
N GLY A 336 -7.44 -4.84 -12.77
CA GLY A 336 -7.94 -3.62 -13.41
C GLY A 336 -6.98 -2.44 -13.18
N ALA A 337 -6.60 -2.20 -11.92
CA ALA A 337 -5.66 -1.14 -11.56
C ALA A 337 -4.28 -1.32 -12.23
N LEU A 338 -3.74 -2.54 -12.30
CA LEU A 338 -2.46 -2.81 -12.96
C LEU A 338 -2.51 -2.47 -14.46
N LEU A 339 -3.58 -2.88 -15.14
CA LEU A 339 -3.75 -2.62 -16.58
C LEU A 339 -4.00 -1.15 -16.88
N ALA A 340 -4.65 -0.42 -15.97
CA ALA A 340 -4.74 1.03 -16.02
C ALA A 340 -3.43 1.73 -15.67
N GLY A 341 -2.43 1.03 -15.14
CA GLY A 341 -1.09 1.56 -14.90
C GLY A 341 -0.80 2.07 -13.49
N ALA A 342 -1.52 1.57 -12.49
CA ALA A 342 -1.21 1.86 -11.09
C ALA A 342 0.17 1.31 -10.72
N ASP A 343 0.85 2.00 -9.82
CA ASP A 343 2.20 1.68 -9.35
C ASP A 343 2.20 1.04 -7.97
N LEU A 344 1.37 1.53 -7.03
CA LEU A 344 1.29 1.08 -5.63
C LEU A 344 -0.01 0.34 -5.30
N PHE A 345 0.09 -0.82 -4.63
CA PHE A 345 -1.03 -1.68 -4.27
C PHE A 345 -1.03 -2.00 -2.77
N ASN A 346 -1.81 -1.28 -1.96
CA ASN A 346 -2.02 -1.59 -0.54
C ASN A 346 -3.15 -2.62 -0.38
N MET A 347 -2.81 -3.91 -0.47
CA MET A 347 -3.78 -5.01 -0.60
C MET A 347 -3.64 -6.13 0.44
N GLY A 348 -2.42 -6.36 0.96
CA GLY A 348 -2.08 -7.68 1.53
C GLY A 348 -2.63 -7.99 2.91
N GLY A 349 -3.24 -9.16 3.06
CA GLY A 349 -3.45 -9.85 4.33
C GLY A 349 -4.71 -9.48 5.10
N LEU A 350 -5.58 -8.62 4.57
CA LEU A 350 -6.77 -8.13 5.29
C LEU A 350 -8.07 -8.80 4.83
N LEU A 351 -8.94 -9.04 5.80
CA LEU A 351 -10.31 -9.54 5.65
C LEU A 351 -11.29 -8.61 6.40
N GLY A 352 -12.59 -8.83 6.16
CA GLY A 352 -13.65 -8.17 6.91
C GLY A 352 -13.65 -6.65 6.76
N SER A 353 -13.37 -6.14 5.55
CA SER A 353 -13.32 -4.71 5.26
C SER A 353 -12.25 -3.96 6.08
N LEU A 354 -11.01 -4.49 6.08
CA LEU A 354 -9.84 -3.96 6.79
C LEU A 354 -9.80 -4.21 8.31
N MET A 355 -10.73 -5.01 8.86
CA MET A 355 -10.85 -5.17 10.30
C MET A 355 -9.92 -6.25 10.88
N ALA A 356 -9.61 -7.28 10.11
CA ALA A 356 -8.79 -8.40 10.59
C ALA A 356 -7.66 -8.73 9.62
N PHE A 357 -6.47 -9.01 10.16
CA PHE A 357 -5.38 -9.64 9.41
C PHE A 357 -5.50 -11.17 9.46
N ASP A 358 -5.17 -11.86 8.38
CA ASP A 358 -5.07 -13.33 8.34
C ASP A 358 -3.79 -13.77 7.62
N PHE A 359 -3.03 -14.67 8.26
CA PHE A 359 -1.77 -15.18 7.71
C PHE A 359 -1.99 -15.96 6.41
N GLY A 360 -3.10 -16.69 6.29
CA GLY A 360 -3.49 -17.40 5.06
C GLY A 360 -3.77 -16.43 3.91
N LYS A 361 -4.52 -15.36 4.18
CA LYS A 361 -4.83 -14.27 3.24
C LYS A 361 -3.55 -13.61 2.76
N ALA A 362 -2.60 -13.33 3.65
CA ALA A 362 -1.31 -12.75 3.24
C ALA A 362 -0.53 -13.67 2.27
N VAL A 363 -0.54 -14.98 2.50
CA VAL A 363 0.11 -15.94 1.59
C VAL A 363 -0.63 -16.07 0.25
N ILE A 364 -1.97 -16.04 0.27
CA ILE A 364 -2.81 -16.00 -0.95
C ILE A 364 -2.53 -14.72 -1.74
N ASP A 365 -2.53 -13.56 -1.07
CA ASP A 365 -2.28 -12.27 -1.69
C ASP A 365 -0.86 -12.16 -2.26
N ASN A 366 0.12 -12.81 -1.62
CA ASN A 366 1.45 -12.95 -2.20
C ASN A 366 1.41 -13.68 -3.55
N GLU A 367 0.56 -14.71 -3.71
CA GLU A 367 0.42 -15.40 -4.99
C GLU A 367 -0.28 -14.53 -6.03
N VAL A 368 -1.32 -13.78 -5.64
CA VAL A 368 -1.95 -12.76 -6.49
C VAL A 368 -0.91 -11.72 -6.94
N ALA A 369 -0.09 -11.22 -6.02
CA ALA A 369 1.00 -10.28 -6.32
C ALA A 369 2.00 -10.84 -7.34
N LEU A 370 2.40 -12.11 -7.22
CA LEU A 370 3.27 -12.77 -8.19
C LEU A 370 2.59 -12.91 -9.57
N MET A 371 1.29 -13.17 -9.61
CA MET A 371 0.51 -13.18 -10.85
C MET A 371 0.47 -11.79 -11.49
N LEU A 372 0.23 -10.73 -10.71
CA LEU A 372 0.26 -9.35 -11.18
C LEU A 372 1.64 -8.97 -11.75
N LYS A 373 2.73 -9.33 -11.05
CA LYS A 373 4.10 -9.15 -11.53
C LYS A 373 4.36 -9.92 -12.84
N ARG A 374 3.79 -11.12 -13.00
CA ARG A 374 3.87 -11.87 -14.27
C ARG A 374 3.11 -11.20 -15.41
N ILE A 375 1.90 -10.69 -15.14
CA ILE A 375 1.10 -9.92 -16.12
C ILE A 375 1.88 -8.68 -16.55
N LYS A 376 2.46 -7.95 -15.59
CA LYS A 376 3.27 -6.76 -15.83
C LYS A 376 4.49 -7.02 -16.72
N LYS A 377 5.16 -8.16 -16.55
CA LYS A 377 6.29 -8.59 -17.39
C LYS A 377 5.84 -8.72 -18.87
N GLY A 378 4.57 -9.06 -19.09
CA GLY A 378 3.99 -9.15 -20.43
C GLY A 378 4.59 -10.29 -21.26
N TYR A 379 4.63 -10.06 -22.58
CA TYR A 379 5.21 -10.95 -23.56
C TYR A 379 6.61 -10.46 -23.96
N GLU A 380 7.55 -11.38 -24.10
CA GLU A 380 8.89 -11.11 -24.58
C GLU A 380 8.94 -11.45 -26.07
N TYR A 381 8.65 -10.47 -26.92
CA TYR A 381 8.68 -10.67 -28.38
C TYR A 381 10.13 -10.76 -28.86
N SER A 382 10.44 -11.87 -29.52
CA SER A 382 11.62 -12.07 -30.37
C SER A 382 11.27 -13.14 -31.40
N GLU A 383 11.96 -13.14 -32.55
CA GLU A 383 11.80 -14.20 -33.55
C GLU A 383 12.11 -15.59 -32.96
N GLU A 384 13.08 -15.67 -32.05
CA GLU A 384 13.41 -16.89 -31.31
C GLU A 384 12.24 -17.37 -30.44
N ASN A 385 11.60 -16.46 -29.71
CA ASN A 385 10.47 -16.79 -28.83
C ASN A 385 9.20 -17.17 -29.60
N LEU A 386 9.12 -16.95 -30.92
CA LEU A 386 8.08 -17.53 -31.77
C LEU A 386 8.22 -19.05 -31.92
N CYS A 387 9.42 -19.59 -31.67
CA CYS A 387 9.73 -21.02 -31.69
C CYS A 387 9.39 -21.70 -33.03
N LEU A 388 9.44 -20.99 -34.16
CA LEU A 388 8.96 -21.51 -35.46
C LEU A 388 9.69 -22.80 -35.89
N ASP A 389 11.01 -22.83 -35.73
CA ASP A 389 11.83 -24.00 -36.07
C ASP A 389 11.50 -25.20 -35.17
N LEU A 390 11.39 -24.98 -33.85
CA LEU A 390 11.02 -26.03 -32.90
C LEU A 390 9.60 -26.56 -33.17
N ILE A 391 8.66 -25.68 -33.54
CA ILE A 391 7.30 -26.08 -33.91
C ILE A 391 7.31 -26.96 -35.16
N ALA A 392 8.11 -26.59 -36.17
CA ALA A 392 8.27 -27.39 -37.38
C ALA A 392 8.96 -28.74 -37.11
N GLU A 393 9.95 -28.76 -36.22
CA GLU A 393 10.68 -29.96 -35.80
C GLU A 393 9.78 -30.96 -35.06
N VAL A 394 9.02 -30.51 -34.07
CA VAL A 394 8.12 -31.38 -33.28
C VAL A 394 6.94 -31.87 -34.13
N GLY A 395 6.40 -31.01 -34.99
CA GLY A 395 5.37 -31.34 -35.96
C GLY A 395 3.99 -31.72 -35.37
N PRO A 396 2.99 -31.97 -36.24
CA PRO A 396 1.63 -32.32 -35.81
C PRO A 396 1.59 -33.64 -35.02
N GLY A 397 0.93 -33.63 -33.85
CA GLY A 397 0.81 -34.80 -32.98
C GLY A 397 2.02 -35.10 -32.11
N GLY A 398 3.10 -34.31 -32.23
CA GLY A 398 4.28 -34.40 -31.38
C GLY A 398 4.07 -33.82 -29.97
N SER A 399 5.11 -33.92 -29.13
CA SER A 399 5.13 -33.42 -27.75
C SER A 399 6.38 -32.58 -27.50
N TYR A 400 6.22 -31.45 -26.81
CA TYR A 400 7.33 -30.58 -26.39
C TYR A 400 7.90 -30.93 -25.02
N MET A 401 7.39 -31.99 -24.36
CA MET A 401 7.73 -32.30 -22.96
C MET A 401 9.23 -32.55 -22.76
N ASP A 402 9.85 -33.28 -23.69
CA ASP A 402 11.26 -33.65 -23.63
C ASP A 402 12.18 -32.69 -24.40
N ALA A 403 11.63 -31.60 -24.95
CA ALA A 403 12.41 -30.62 -25.68
C ALA A 403 13.32 -29.82 -24.73
N ASP A 404 14.60 -29.66 -25.08
CA ASP A 404 15.56 -28.84 -24.35
C ASP A 404 15.04 -27.41 -24.11
N HIS A 405 14.33 -26.85 -25.10
CA HIS A 405 13.67 -25.56 -24.99
C HIS A 405 12.70 -25.50 -23.80
N THR A 406 11.84 -26.52 -23.63
CA THR A 406 10.88 -26.59 -22.52
C THR A 406 11.60 -26.68 -21.17
N LEU A 407 12.62 -27.54 -21.07
CA LEU A 407 13.40 -27.72 -19.85
C LEU A 407 14.12 -26.43 -19.41
N LYS A 408 14.66 -25.67 -20.37
CA LYS A 408 15.31 -24.37 -20.12
C LYS A 408 14.30 -23.31 -19.64
N ASN A 409 13.07 -23.33 -20.16
CA ASN A 409 12.09 -22.27 -19.94
C ASN A 409 11.06 -22.55 -18.82
N MET A 410 10.93 -23.79 -18.34
CA MET A 410 9.87 -24.18 -17.41
C MET A 410 9.85 -23.39 -16.08
N ARG A 411 10.99 -22.84 -15.65
CA ARG A 411 11.12 -22.07 -14.40
C ARG A 411 11.02 -20.55 -14.59
N THR A 412 11.11 -20.07 -15.82
CA THR A 412 11.15 -18.63 -16.14
C THR A 412 9.84 -18.13 -16.74
N ILE A 413 9.10 -19.00 -17.45
CA ILE A 413 7.86 -18.64 -18.13
C ILE A 413 6.64 -18.77 -17.20
N ALA A 414 6.54 -19.87 -16.48
CA ALA A 414 5.38 -20.18 -15.64
C ALA A 414 5.52 -19.60 -14.23
N VAL A 415 4.46 -18.98 -13.73
CA VAL A 415 4.31 -18.80 -12.27
C VAL A 415 4.05 -20.18 -11.69
N LEU A 416 4.89 -20.57 -10.73
CA LEU A 416 4.77 -21.81 -9.96
C LEU A 416 4.07 -21.49 -8.63
N PRO A 417 2.72 -21.62 -8.58
CA PRO A 417 1.99 -21.31 -7.37
C PRO A 417 2.36 -22.26 -6.23
N LYS A 418 2.32 -21.76 -5.00
CA LYS A 418 2.41 -22.54 -3.78
C LYS A 418 1.04 -22.83 -3.18
N VAL A 419 0.03 -22.02 -3.49
CA VAL A 419 -1.33 -22.14 -2.95
C VAL A 419 -2.30 -22.71 -3.98
N ALA A 420 -2.35 -22.18 -5.20
CA ALA A 420 -3.22 -22.72 -6.25
C ALA A 420 -2.80 -24.14 -6.64
N THR A 421 -3.74 -25.08 -6.56
CA THR A 421 -3.50 -26.47 -6.96
C THR A 421 -3.82 -26.67 -8.45
N ARG A 422 -2.94 -27.39 -9.15
CA ARG A 422 -3.15 -27.87 -10.52
C ARG A 422 -3.18 -29.40 -10.57
N GLU A 423 -3.31 -30.03 -9.41
CA GLU A 423 -3.31 -31.48 -9.25
C GLU A 423 -4.61 -32.12 -9.72
N MET A 424 -4.55 -33.40 -10.08
CA MET A 424 -5.76 -34.18 -10.36
C MET A 424 -6.62 -34.35 -9.10
N ARG A 425 -7.94 -34.37 -9.27
CA ARG A 425 -8.92 -34.49 -8.18
C ARG A 425 -8.62 -35.62 -7.19
N ARG A 426 -8.29 -36.81 -7.69
CA ARG A 426 -7.97 -37.97 -6.84
C ARG A 426 -6.84 -37.67 -5.84
N ARG A 427 -5.75 -37.05 -6.31
CA ARG A 427 -4.62 -36.69 -5.46
C ARG A 427 -5.00 -35.63 -4.42
N TRP A 428 -5.86 -34.68 -4.79
CA TRP A 428 -6.40 -33.69 -3.85
C TRP A 428 -7.30 -34.34 -2.79
N GLU A 429 -8.10 -35.34 -3.17
CA GLU A 429 -8.93 -36.13 -2.23
C GLU A 429 -8.06 -36.96 -1.28
N ASP A 430 -7.01 -37.63 -1.79
CA ASP A 430 -6.06 -38.40 -1.00
C ASP A 430 -5.29 -37.55 0.03
N GLN A 431 -5.16 -36.24 -0.22
CA GLN A 431 -4.55 -35.27 0.70
C GLN A 431 -5.53 -34.71 1.75
N GLY A 432 -6.76 -35.22 1.81
CA GLY A 432 -7.78 -34.76 2.76
C GLY A 432 -8.56 -33.52 2.29
N LYS A 433 -8.62 -33.26 0.97
CA LYS A 433 -9.41 -32.19 0.37
C LYS A 433 -9.10 -30.77 0.89
N PRO A 434 -7.81 -30.38 1.04
CA PRO A 434 -7.49 -29.07 1.60
C PRO A 434 -8.00 -27.95 0.69
N ASP A 435 -8.58 -26.90 1.26
CA ASP A 435 -8.94 -25.70 0.51
C ASP A 435 -7.72 -24.77 0.30
N ALA A 436 -7.94 -23.58 -0.26
CA ALA A 436 -6.86 -22.61 -0.48
C ALA A 436 -6.27 -22.08 0.82
N HIS A 437 -7.10 -21.82 1.84
CA HIS A 437 -6.67 -21.31 3.14
C HIS A 437 -5.77 -22.30 3.86
N ALA A 438 -6.18 -23.57 3.94
CA ALA A 438 -5.40 -24.62 4.58
C ALA A 438 -4.01 -24.78 3.94
N ARG A 439 -3.92 -24.70 2.60
CA ARG A 439 -2.63 -24.74 1.88
C ARG A 439 -1.79 -23.48 2.16
N ALA A 440 -2.42 -22.32 2.21
CA ALA A 440 -1.77 -21.06 2.53
C ALA A 440 -1.19 -21.05 3.96
N MET A 441 -1.98 -21.49 4.95
CA MET A 441 -1.54 -21.65 6.34
C MET A 441 -0.40 -22.65 6.48
N LYS A 442 -0.41 -23.74 5.71
CA LYS A 442 0.71 -24.69 5.66
C LYS A 442 2.01 -24.04 5.19
N GLU A 443 1.96 -23.17 4.18
CA GLU A 443 3.14 -22.43 3.71
C GLU A 443 3.55 -21.35 4.71
N ALA A 444 2.61 -20.61 5.31
CA ALA A 444 2.89 -19.65 6.39
C ALA A 444 3.64 -20.34 7.55
N ASN A 445 3.13 -21.49 8.01
CA ASN A 445 3.78 -22.27 9.06
C ASN A 445 5.20 -22.69 8.68
N LYS A 446 5.38 -23.22 7.46
CA LYS A 446 6.69 -23.65 6.97
C LYS A 446 7.70 -22.50 6.92
N ILE A 447 7.26 -21.28 6.64
CA ILE A 447 8.11 -20.09 6.69
C ILE A 447 8.43 -19.73 8.14
N LEU A 448 7.39 -19.55 8.95
CA LEU A 448 7.49 -19.00 10.30
C LEU A 448 8.14 -19.95 11.31
N SER A 449 8.17 -21.26 11.06
CA SER A 449 8.92 -22.23 11.87
C SER A 449 10.44 -22.22 11.62
N LYS A 450 10.94 -21.48 10.63
CA LYS A 450 12.39 -21.37 10.36
C LYS A 450 13.03 -20.24 11.16
N PRO A 451 14.36 -20.27 11.37
CA PRO A 451 15.08 -19.16 12.01
C PRO A 451 14.92 -17.83 11.26
N ASN A 452 14.52 -16.78 11.97
CA ASN A 452 14.38 -15.43 11.41
C ASN A 452 15.75 -14.77 11.22
N LYS A 453 16.17 -14.60 9.96
CA LYS A 453 17.45 -13.95 9.57
C LYS A 453 17.36 -12.42 9.45
N ALA A 454 16.17 -11.85 9.58
CA ALA A 454 15.96 -10.41 9.55
C ALA A 454 16.22 -9.75 10.91
N ARG A 455 16.13 -10.53 12.01
CA ARG A 455 16.25 -10.06 13.39
C ARG A 455 17.51 -9.19 13.61
N PHE A 456 17.34 -8.12 14.39
CA PHE A 456 18.44 -7.32 14.93
C PHE A 456 19.47 -8.15 15.71
N SER A 457 20.70 -7.65 15.78
CA SER A 457 21.71 -8.18 16.69
C SER A 457 21.30 -7.96 18.15
N GLU A 458 21.80 -8.79 19.05
CA GLU A 458 21.55 -8.65 20.49
C GLU A 458 22.06 -7.31 21.04
N GLU A 459 23.18 -6.81 20.51
CA GLU A 459 23.75 -5.51 20.87
C GLU A 459 22.81 -4.35 20.52
N LEU A 460 22.25 -4.34 19.30
CA LEU A 460 21.31 -3.29 18.89
C LEU A 460 20.00 -3.38 19.66
N ASP A 461 19.47 -4.60 19.88
CA ASP A 461 18.26 -4.82 20.70
C ASP A 461 18.45 -4.28 22.13
N ALA A 462 19.58 -4.58 22.76
CA ALA A 462 19.91 -4.10 24.10
C ALA A 462 19.99 -2.57 24.16
N LYS A 463 20.67 -1.93 23.20
CA LYS A 463 20.79 -0.46 23.12
C LYS A 463 19.42 0.23 22.99
N ILE A 464 18.53 -0.30 22.16
CA ILE A 464 17.18 0.25 21.98
C ILE A 464 16.37 0.11 23.28
N ARG A 465 16.47 -1.02 23.96
CA ARG A 465 15.77 -1.28 25.23
C ARG A 465 16.27 -0.43 26.39
N GLU A 466 17.55 -0.05 26.39
CA GLU A 466 18.09 0.88 27.38
C GLU A 466 17.44 2.27 27.25
N GLN A 467 17.24 2.74 26.02
CA GLN A 467 16.56 4.01 25.76
C GLN A 467 15.06 3.93 26.05
N PHE A 468 14.37 2.91 25.54
CA PHE A 468 12.91 2.76 25.67
C PHE A 468 12.57 1.71 26.73
N LYS A 469 12.51 2.15 27.99
CA LYS A 469 12.18 1.27 29.12
C LYS A 469 10.77 0.71 28.99
N GLY A 470 10.60 -0.58 29.22
CA GLY A 470 9.29 -1.25 29.16
C GLY A 470 8.82 -1.62 27.75
N LEU A 471 9.65 -1.42 26.72
CA LEU A 471 9.33 -1.78 25.34
C LEU A 471 9.00 -3.27 25.19
N VAL A 472 8.00 -3.56 24.37
CA VAL A 472 7.57 -4.93 24.00
C VAL A 472 8.73 -5.83 23.54
N ALA A 473 8.54 -7.15 23.59
CA ALA A 473 9.57 -8.11 23.19
C ALA A 473 9.96 -7.95 21.70
N GLY A 474 8.94 -7.82 20.85
CA GLY A 474 9.09 -7.71 19.40
C GLY A 474 9.82 -8.90 18.78
N ASP A 475 9.67 -10.08 19.37
CA ASP A 475 10.23 -11.33 18.85
C ASP A 475 9.17 -12.07 18.06
N ALA A 476 9.49 -12.47 16.83
CA ALA A 476 8.62 -13.38 16.08
C ALA A 476 8.61 -14.76 16.75
N LYS A 477 7.54 -15.06 17.49
CA LYS A 477 7.31 -16.34 18.16
C LYS A 477 6.16 -17.05 17.49
N TRP A 478 6.48 -17.98 16.59
CA TRP A 478 5.49 -18.77 15.89
C TRP A 478 5.31 -20.14 16.53
N SER A 479 4.06 -20.47 16.86
CA SER A 479 3.62 -21.81 17.25
C SER A 479 2.23 -22.01 16.68
N LEU A 480 1.95 -23.18 16.11
CA LEU A 480 0.62 -23.60 15.66
C LEU A 480 0.16 -24.80 16.47
#